data_AF-A0A660UXF4-F1
#
_entry.id   AF-A0A660UXF4-F1
#
_cell.length_a   1.000
_cell.length_b   1.000
_cell.length_c   1.000
_cell.angle_alpha   90.00
_cell.angle_beta   90.00
_cell.angle_gamma   90.00
#
_symmetry.space_group_name_H-M   'P 1'
#
loop_
_entity.id
_entity.type
_entity.pdbx_description
1 polymer ?
#
loop_
_entity_poly.entity_id
_entity_poly.type
_entity_poly.pdbx_seq_one_letter_code
_entity_poly.pdbx_strand_id
1 'polypeptide(L)'
;MPSASGPAPDTAGEYADFLNVCKLLRALQVRGDLVMGQCKLPGSDDLCVEVRIVGGAVESDEVKQLQRLLHLADDANSFPITTEIYGGQNDRLAVVPRSLIACFFYVSQSVEVPVKDEDAGRVTITRDNNGRRFDWQELLGGLVRIESAAQRPENAYAAVKYRSSWFYIDDSNLMSKSTFALLMQLFALQAGEVESRGPILTLPVGG
;
A
#
# COMPACT_ATOMS: atom_id res chain seq x y z
N MET A 1 -7.66 4.80 11.14
CA MET A 1 -6.69 4.75 10.02
C MET A 1 -5.29 4.64 10.60
N PRO A 2 -4.54 3.56 10.38
CA PRO A 2 -3.20 3.43 10.94
C PRO A 2 -2.31 4.52 10.32
N SER A 3 -1.90 5.50 11.14
CA SER A 3 -1.12 6.65 10.72
C SER A 3 0.37 6.30 10.65
N ALA A 4 0.73 5.50 9.64
CA ALA A 4 2.11 5.23 9.26
C ALA A 4 2.48 5.91 7.93
N SER A 5 1.82 7.04 7.65
CA SER A 5 2.02 7.85 6.43
C SER A 5 3.12 8.91 6.57
N GLY A 6 3.84 8.93 7.70
CA GLY A 6 4.94 9.84 8.04
C GLY A 6 6.09 9.11 8.73
N PRO A 7 7.03 9.81 9.38
CA PRO A 7 8.07 9.18 10.17
C PRO A 7 7.52 8.13 11.14
N ALA A 8 8.34 7.14 11.49
CA ALA A 8 7.95 6.04 12.37
C ALA A 8 7.26 6.57 13.64
N PRO A 9 5.98 6.22 13.89
CA PRO A 9 5.25 6.71 15.06
C PRO A 9 5.75 6.03 16.34
N ASP A 10 5.57 6.71 17.48
CA ASP A 10 5.92 6.17 18.79
C ASP A 10 4.91 5.10 19.28
N THR A 11 3.67 5.16 18.77
CA THR A 11 2.56 4.26 19.16
C THR A 11 1.93 3.58 17.93
N ALA A 12 1.49 2.34 18.11
CA ALA A 12 0.76 1.61 17.08
C ALA A 12 -0.69 2.14 16.95
N GLY A 13 -1.16 2.37 15.71
CA GLY A 13 -2.55 2.74 15.44
C GLY A 13 -3.49 1.52 15.40
N GLU A 14 -4.79 1.75 15.17
CA GLU A 14 -5.74 0.66 14.91
C GLU A 14 -5.66 0.19 13.44
N TYR A 15 -5.38 -1.10 13.23
CA TYR A 15 -5.18 -1.69 11.90
C TYR A 15 -5.83 -3.07 11.69
N ALA A 16 -6.30 -3.73 12.76
CA ALA A 16 -6.81 -5.09 12.68
C ALA A 16 -7.99 -5.21 11.72
N ASP A 17 -8.97 -4.30 11.82
CA ASP A 17 -10.14 -4.27 10.94
C ASP A 17 -9.75 -4.01 9.48
N PHE A 18 -8.78 -3.12 9.25
CA PHE A 18 -8.25 -2.87 7.91
C PHE A 18 -7.64 -4.13 7.28
N LEU A 19 -6.80 -4.85 8.02
CA LEU A 19 -6.23 -6.12 7.54
C LEU A 19 -7.31 -7.18 7.32
N ASN A 20 -8.33 -7.21 8.16
CA ASN A 20 -9.45 -8.13 8.01
C ASN A 20 -10.24 -7.83 6.72
N VAL A 21 -10.54 -6.56 6.46
CA VAL A 21 -11.14 -6.09 5.20
C VAL A 21 -10.29 -6.50 4.01
N CYS A 22 -8.97 -6.26 4.02
CA CYS A 22 -8.08 -6.66 2.91
C CYS A 22 -8.11 -8.16 2.65
N LYS A 23 -8.13 -8.99 3.71
CA LYS A 23 -8.22 -10.45 3.60
C LYS A 23 -9.55 -10.89 2.98
N LEU A 24 -10.67 -10.32 3.44
CA LEU A 24 -12.01 -10.59 2.90
C LEU A 24 -12.12 -10.19 1.42
N LEU A 25 -11.71 -8.97 1.08
CA LEU A 25 -11.67 -8.49 -0.30
C LEU A 25 -10.86 -9.41 -1.20
N ARG A 26 -9.67 -9.83 -0.75
CA ARG A 26 -8.80 -10.74 -1.51
C ARG A 26 -9.44 -12.12 -1.69
N ALA A 27 -10.05 -12.68 -0.64
CA ALA A 27 -10.72 -13.97 -0.72
C ALA A 27 -11.88 -13.94 -1.74
N LEU A 28 -12.75 -12.93 -1.63
CA LEU A 28 -13.88 -12.74 -2.55
C LEU A 28 -13.41 -12.50 -4.00
N GLN A 29 -12.36 -11.69 -4.19
CA GLN A 29 -11.77 -11.46 -5.51
C GLN A 29 -11.24 -12.75 -6.14
N VAL A 30 -10.53 -13.59 -5.38
CA VAL A 30 -9.95 -14.84 -5.89
C VAL A 30 -11.04 -15.86 -6.24
N ARG A 31 -12.16 -15.89 -5.51
CA ARG A 31 -13.32 -16.72 -5.84
C ARG A 31 -14.12 -16.20 -7.05
N GLY A 32 -13.88 -14.96 -7.47
CA GLY A 32 -14.68 -14.28 -8.51
C GLY A 32 -16.02 -13.74 -7.99
N ASP A 33 -16.21 -13.73 -6.67
CA ASP A 33 -17.41 -13.23 -6.00
C ASP A 33 -17.43 -11.71 -5.90
N LEU A 34 -16.28 -11.07 -6.11
CA LEU A 34 -16.10 -9.63 -6.11
C LEU A 34 -15.37 -9.20 -7.37
N VAL A 35 -15.97 -8.28 -8.12
CA VAL A 35 -15.44 -7.75 -9.38
C VAL A 35 -15.42 -6.22 -9.34
N MET A 36 -14.50 -5.63 -10.11
CA MET A 36 -14.54 -4.20 -10.39
C MET A 36 -15.35 -3.96 -11.66
N GLY A 37 -16.24 -2.98 -11.59
CA GLY A 37 -17.10 -2.57 -12.68
C GLY A 37 -17.08 -1.06 -12.88
N GLN A 38 -17.98 -0.58 -13.72
CA GLN A 38 -18.26 0.83 -13.88
C GLN A 38 -19.75 1.07 -13.68
N CYS A 39 -20.08 2.17 -13.00
CA CYS A 39 -21.45 2.63 -12.86
C CYS A 39 -21.52 4.15 -13.00
N LYS A 40 -22.74 4.67 -13.12
CA LYS A 40 -22.99 6.10 -12.99
C LYS A 40 -23.25 6.44 -11.52
N LEU A 41 -22.73 7.57 -11.07
CA LEU A 41 -23.08 8.05 -9.73
C LEU A 41 -24.57 8.40 -9.67
N PRO A 42 -25.25 8.16 -8.53
CA PRO A 42 -26.65 8.57 -8.37
C PRO A 42 -26.81 10.08 -8.58
N GLY A 43 -27.58 10.47 -9.61
CA GLY A 43 -27.82 11.88 -9.94
C GLY A 43 -26.73 12.57 -10.78
N SER A 44 -25.73 11.84 -11.29
CA SER A 44 -24.77 12.33 -12.28
C SER A 44 -24.68 11.38 -13.49
N ASP A 45 -24.32 11.92 -14.65
CA ASP A 45 -23.96 11.12 -15.83
C ASP A 45 -22.47 10.69 -15.82
N ASP A 46 -21.71 11.10 -14.79
CA ASP A 46 -20.30 10.77 -14.63
C ASP A 46 -20.10 9.27 -14.34
N LEU A 47 -19.15 8.70 -15.08
CA LEU A 47 -18.73 7.32 -14.91
C LEU A 47 -17.77 7.21 -13.72
N CYS A 48 -18.04 6.26 -12.83
CA CYS A 48 -17.17 5.92 -11.71
C CYS A 48 -16.89 4.42 -11.69
N VAL A 49 -15.80 4.05 -11.02
CA VAL A 49 -15.47 2.64 -10.77
C VAL A 49 -16.30 2.18 -9.57
N GLU A 50 -16.80 0.95 -9.63
CA GLU A 50 -17.50 0.33 -8.50
C GLU A 50 -16.89 -1.02 -8.15
N VAL A 51 -17.11 -1.42 -6.90
CA VAL A 51 -16.95 -2.80 -6.46
C VAL A 51 -18.31 -3.47 -6.49
N ARG A 52 -18.44 -4.56 -7.24
CA ARG A 52 -19.68 -5.33 -7.35
C ARG A 52 -19.51 -6.73 -6.78
N ILE A 53 -20.47 -7.13 -5.96
CA ILE A 53 -20.62 -8.48 -5.44
C ILE A 53 -21.45 -9.27 -6.44
N VAL A 54 -20.93 -10.41 -6.89
CA VAL A 54 -21.62 -11.29 -7.83
C VAL A 54 -22.79 -11.96 -7.12
N GLY A 55 -23.96 -11.99 -7.76
CA GLY A 55 -25.26 -12.28 -7.13
C GLY A 55 -25.34 -13.58 -6.31
N GLY A 56 -24.56 -14.61 -6.64
CA GLY A 56 -24.51 -15.86 -5.88
C GLY A 56 -23.81 -15.74 -4.51
N ALA A 57 -23.03 -14.69 -4.29
CA ALA A 57 -22.21 -14.50 -3.10
C ALA A 57 -22.76 -13.46 -2.11
N VAL A 58 -23.82 -12.74 -2.47
CA VAL A 58 -24.42 -11.66 -1.64
C VAL A 58 -24.78 -12.15 -0.24
N GLU A 59 -25.25 -13.40 -0.13
CA GLU A 59 -25.66 -13.99 1.15
C GLU A 59 -24.52 -14.64 1.95
N SER A 60 -23.29 -14.65 1.41
CA SER A 60 -22.14 -15.29 2.07
C SER A 60 -21.76 -14.58 3.36
N ASP A 61 -21.26 -15.35 4.33
CA ASP A 61 -20.80 -14.82 5.61
C ASP A 61 -19.65 -13.81 5.43
N GLU A 62 -18.78 -14.02 4.45
CA GLU A 62 -17.67 -13.10 4.15
C GLU A 62 -18.17 -11.75 3.62
N VAL A 63 -19.21 -11.74 2.78
CA VAL A 63 -19.84 -10.50 2.29
C VAL A 63 -20.52 -9.76 3.43
N LYS A 64 -21.30 -10.45 4.27
CA LYS A 64 -21.96 -9.85 5.44
C LYS A 64 -20.95 -9.32 6.45
N GLN A 65 -19.80 -9.98 6.60
CA GLN A 65 -18.71 -9.48 7.44
C GLN A 65 -18.06 -8.23 6.83
N LEU A 66 -17.79 -8.24 5.52
CA LEU A 66 -17.23 -7.10 4.81
C LEU A 66 -18.14 -5.87 4.89
N GLN A 67 -19.44 -6.04 4.63
CA GLN A 67 -20.44 -4.97 4.72
C GLN A 67 -20.49 -4.37 6.12
N ARG A 68 -20.49 -5.21 7.19
CA ARG A 68 -20.45 -4.72 8.58
C ARG A 68 -19.18 -3.94 8.91
N LEU A 69 -18.01 -4.43 8.51
CA LEU A 69 -16.72 -3.78 8.77
C LEU A 69 -16.58 -2.44 8.04
N LEU A 70 -17.24 -2.29 6.88
CA LEU A 70 -17.20 -1.09 6.05
C LEU A 70 -18.45 -0.21 6.21
N HIS A 71 -19.38 -0.60 7.07
CA HIS A 71 -20.68 0.07 7.27
C HIS A 71 -21.48 0.24 5.96
N LEU A 72 -21.47 -0.78 5.10
CA LEU A 72 -22.20 -0.81 3.84
C LEU A 72 -23.62 -1.35 4.01
N ALA A 73 -24.51 -1.01 3.08
CA ALA A 73 -25.89 -1.50 3.05
C ALA A 73 -25.94 -3.00 2.74
N ASP A 74 -26.72 -3.73 3.52
CA ASP A 74 -26.81 -5.20 3.44
C ASP A 74 -27.52 -5.67 2.15
N ASP A 75 -28.44 -4.86 1.61
CA ASP A 75 -29.22 -5.15 0.41
C ASP A 75 -28.56 -4.69 -0.90
N ALA A 76 -27.46 -3.94 -0.81
CA ALA A 76 -26.70 -3.47 -1.96
C ALA A 76 -25.65 -4.50 -2.39
N ASN A 77 -25.53 -4.72 -3.70
CA ASN A 77 -24.51 -5.57 -4.31
C ASN A 77 -23.50 -4.77 -5.15
N SER A 78 -23.63 -3.45 -5.21
CA SER A 78 -22.81 -2.56 -6.03
C SER A 78 -22.47 -1.33 -5.21
N PHE A 79 -21.18 -1.04 -5.11
CA PHE A 79 -20.65 0.04 -4.27
C PHE A 79 -19.71 0.91 -5.10
N PRO A 80 -20.17 2.09 -5.56
CA PRO A 80 -19.31 3.07 -6.23
C PRO A 80 -18.12 3.45 -5.34
N ILE A 81 -16.92 3.50 -5.93
CA ILE A 81 -15.72 3.97 -5.27
C ILE A 81 -15.70 5.50 -5.34
N THR A 82 -15.58 6.14 -4.18
CA THR A 82 -15.48 7.60 -4.06
C THR A 82 -14.25 7.99 -3.25
N THR A 83 -13.76 9.21 -3.45
CA THR A 83 -12.75 9.83 -2.56
C THR A 83 -13.39 10.72 -1.50
N GLU A 84 -14.71 10.87 -1.52
CA GLU A 84 -15.47 11.68 -0.57
C GLU A 84 -15.61 10.93 0.76
N ILE A 85 -14.99 11.48 1.79
CA ILE A 85 -15.03 10.95 3.17
C ILE A 85 -16.15 11.56 4.03
N TYR A 86 -16.82 12.59 3.53
CA TYR A 86 -17.92 13.24 4.21
C TYR A 86 -19.23 12.82 3.54
N GLY A 87 -20.07 12.08 4.26
CA GLY A 87 -21.37 11.67 3.70
C GLY A 87 -22.11 10.58 4.47
N GLY A 88 -21.42 9.75 5.26
CA GLY A 88 -22.08 8.71 6.08
C GLY A 88 -22.94 7.73 5.27
N GLN A 89 -22.69 7.64 3.97
CA GLN A 89 -23.51 6.88 3.03
C GLN A 89 -23.02 5.44 2.98
N ASN A 90 -23.95 4.52 3.25
CA ASN A 90 -23.72 3.07 3.25
C ASN A 90 -23.82 2.46 1.83
N ASP A 91 -24.07 3.29 0.81
CA ASP A 91 -24.23 2.88 -0.59
C ASP A 91 -22.93 2.97 -1.41
N ARG A 92 -21.80 3.40 -0.81
CA ARG A 92 -20.54 3.69 -1.52
C ARG A 92 -19.31 3.34 -0.70
N LEU A 93 -18.21 3.08 -1.40
CA LEU A 93 -16.91 2.77 -0.80
C LEU A 93 -15.99 3.99 -0.88
N ALA A 94 -15.80 4.66 0.25
CA ALA A 94 -14.85 5.78 0.35
C ALA A 94 -13.41 5.26 0.46
N VAL A 95 -12.55 5.61 -0.50
CA VAL A 95 -11.12 5.28 -0.51
C VAL A 95 -10.31 6.55 -0.58
N VAL A 96 -9.41 6.74 0.40
CA VAL A 96 -8.45 7.84 0.40
C VAL A 96 -7.09 7.30 -0.05
N PRO A 97 -6.67 7.55 -1.29
CA PRO A 97 -5.33 7.16 -1.73
C PRO A 97 -4.29 7.95 -0.96
N ARG A 98 -3.18 7.28 -0.63
CA ARG A 98 -2.00 7.92 -0.04
C ARG A 98 -1.12 8.50 -1.15
N SER A 99 -0.40 9.57 -0.84
CA SER A 99 0.67 10.06 -1.71
C SER A 99 1.80 9.04 -1.80
N LEU A 100 2.58 9.09 -2.88
CA LEU A 100 3.72 8.18 -3.04
C LEU A 100 4.73 8.30 -1.90
N ILE A 101 4.98 9.52 -1.39
CA ILE A 101 5.85 9.73 -0.24
C ILE A 101 5.31 9.06 1.03
N ALA A 102 3.99 9.10 1.25
CA ALA A 102 3.36 8.37 2.35
C ALA A 102 3.48 6.86 2.19
N CYS A 103 3.44 6.34 0.96
CA CYS A 103 3.73 4.93 0.68
C CYS A 103 5.20 4.58 1.01
N PHE A 104 6.16 5.45 0.70
CA PHE A 104 7.56 5.23 1.08
C PHE A 104 7.76 5.24 2.59
N PHE A 105 7.12 6.16 3.32
CA PHE A 105 7.14 6.15 4.79
C PHE A 105 6.51 4.89 5.38
N TYR A 106 5.45 4.40 4.76
CA TYR A 106 4.79 3.16 5.17
C TYR A 106 5.72 1.95 4.98
N VAL A 107 6.36 1.84 3.81
CA VAL A 107 7.29 0.74 3.51
C VAL A 107 8.61 0.87 4.26
N SER A 108 9.06 2.07 4.63
CA SER A 108 10.27 2.21 5.45
C SER A 108 10.14 1.59 6.84
N GLN A 109 8.92 1.40 7.34
CA GLN A 109 8.68 0.67 8.59
C GLN A 109 9.04 -0.82 8.51
N SER A 110 9.18 -1.37 7.29
CA SER A 110 9.59 -2.77 7.06
C SER A 110 11.09 -3.03 7.28
N VAL A 111 11.88 -1.97 7.48
CA VAL A 111 13.33 -2.07 7.58
C VAL A 111 13.72 -2.69 8.92
N GLU A 112 14.47 -3.78 8.86
CA GLU A 112 15.08 -4.40 10.03
C GLU A 112 16.30 -3.58 10.45
N VAL A 113 16.08 -2.67 11.39
CA VAL A 113 17.14 -1.78 11.87
C VAL A 113 18.20 -2.58 12.63
N PRO A 114 19.50 -2.36 12.34
CA PRO A 114 20.57 -2.93 13.14
C PRO A 114 20.48 -2.51 14.62
N VAL A 115 20.64 -3.45 15.54
CA VAL A 115 20.57 -3.21 17.00
C VAL A 115 21.47 -2.05 17.45
N LYS A 116 22.67 -1.91 16.87
CA LYS A 116 23.59 -0.79 17.15
C LYS A 116 23.00 0.60 16.89
N ASP A 117 22.08 0.73 15.94
CA ASP A 117 21.44 2.00 15.59
C ASP A 117 20.22 2.24 16.49
N GLU A 118 19.56 1.19 16.98
CA GLU A 118 18.53 1.25 18.02
C GLU A 118 19.13 1.69 19.37
N ASP A 119 20.18 1.02 19.83
CA ASP A 119 20.87 1.32 21.10
C ASP A 119 21.45 2.74 21.13
N ALA A 120 21.85 3.25 19.96
CA ALA A 120 22.37 4.60 19.80
C ALA A 120 21.27 5.68 19.68
N GLY A 121 19.98 5.31 19.79
CA GLY A 121 18.85 6.23 19.72
C GLY A 121 18.67 6.91 18.35
N ARG A 122 19.11 6.25 17.26
CA ARG A 122 19.07 6.83 15.90
C ARG A 122 17.76 6.57 15.16
N VAL A 123 16.93 5.69 15.71
CA VAL A 123 15.62 5.34 15.17
C VAL A 123 14.58 5.41 16.27
N THR A 124 13.34 5.69 15.87
CA THR A 124 12.19 5.55 16.75
C THR A 124 11.84 4.08 16.92
N ILE A 125 11.63 3.64 18.15
CA ILE A 125 11.12 2.30 18.47
C ILE A 125 9.64 2.43 18.79
N THR A 126 8.79 2.02 17.85
CA THR A 126 7.34 1.99 18.04
C THR A 126 6.95 0.96 19.09
N ARG A 127 6.02 1.32 19.97
CA ARG A 127 5.49 0.44 21.00
C ARG A 127 3.99 0.21 20.85
N ASP A 128 3.55 -0.98 21.24
CA ASP A 128 2.14 -1.32 21.36
C ASP A 128 1.51 -0.71 22.63
N ASN A 129 0.20 -0.91 22.81
CA ASN A 129 -0.54 -0.43 23.98
C ASN A 129 -0.06 -1.03 25.31
N ASN A 130 0.70 -2.13 25.26
CA ASN A 130 1.29 -2.79 26.43
C ASN A 130 2.77 -2.37 26.64
N GLY A 131 3.29 -1.42 25.87
CA GLY A 131 4.67 -0.94 25.93
C GLY A 131 5.71 -1.88 25.28
N ARG A 132 5.28 -2.97 24.64
CA ARG A 132 6.14 -3.93 23.94
C ARG A 132 6.55 -3.36 22.58
N ARG A 133 7.70 -3.80 22.06
CA ARG A 133 8.13 -3.41 20.70
C ARG A 133 7.09 -3.88 19.70
N PHE A 134 6.62 -2.94 18.89
CA PHE A 134 5.65 -3.23 17.85
C PHE A 134 6.33 -3.92 16.67
N ASP A 135 5.78 -5.03 16.21
CA ASP A 135 6.26 -5.71 15.01
C ASP A 135 5.54 -5.15 13.78
N TRP A 136 6.23 -4.29 13.04
CA TRP A 136 5.73 -3.72 11.80
C TRP A 136 5.43 -4.76 10.72
N GLN A 137 6.01 -5.96 10.79
CA GLN A 137 5.68 -7.05 9.86
C GLN A 137 4.24 -7.55 10.02
N GLU A 138 3.68 -7.47 11.24
CA GLU A 138 2.27 -7.80 11.48
C GLU A 138 1.33 -6.83 10.75
N LEU A 139 1.63 -5.53 10.79
CA LEU A 139 0.85 -4.51 10.09
C LEU A 139 1.04 -4.60 8.56
N LEU A 140 2.27 -4.79 8.12
CA LEU A 140 2.60 -4.82 6.69
C LEU A 140 2.17 -6.13 6.02
N GLY A 141 1.74 -7.14 6.79
CA GLY A 141 1.25 -8.40 6.26
C GLY A 141 2.27 -9.11 5.36
N GLY A 142 3.57 -8.90 5.60
CA GLY A 142 4.64 -9.45 4.78
C GLY A 142 4.73 -8.90 3.35
N LEU A 143 4.10 -7.76 3.05
CA LEU A 143 4.16 -7.13 1.72
C LEU A 143 5.61 -6.83 1.29
N VAL A 144 6.44 -6.43 2.24
CA VAL A 144 7.84 -6.09 2.00
C VAL A 144 8.64 -6.29 3.27
N ARG A 145 9.85 -6.82 3.10
CA ARG A 145 10.85 -7.00 4.15
C ARG A 145 12.18 -6.49 3.63
N ILE A 146 12.77 -5.56 4.37
CA ILE A 146 14.10 -5.01 4.05
C ILE A 146 15.02 -5.41 5.20
N GLU A 147 15.89 -6.38 4.92
CA GLU A 147 16.82 -6.93 5.89
C GLU A 147 18.07 -6.06 5.99
N SER A 148 18.82 -6.21 7.08
CA SER A 148 20.12 -5.55 7.24
C SER A 148 21.25 -6.52 7.56
N ALA A 149 22.43 -6.23 7.02
CA ALA A 149 23.63 -7.03 7.22
C ALA A 149 24.87 -6.14 7.38
N ALA A 150 25.89 -6.64 8.10
CA ALA A 150 27.15 -5.91 8.24
C ALA A 150 27.96 -5.86 6.93
N GLN A 151 27.83 -6.91 6.10
CA GLN A 151 28.49 -7.04 4.80
C GLN A 151 27.44 -7.10 3.70
N ARG A 152 27.86 -6.88 2.45
CA ARG A 152 26.94 -6.95 1.30
C ARG A 152 26.49 -8.40 1.12
N PRO A 153 25.18 -8.70 1.11
CA PRO A 153 24.71 -10.04 0.81
C PRO A 153 25.03 -10.44 -0.63
N GLU A 154 25.34 -11.72 -0.84
CA GLU A 154 25.63 -12.27 -2.17
C GLU A 154 24.35 -12.35 -3.02
N ASN A 155 23.23 -12.77 -2.43
CA ASN A 155 21.95 -13.02 -3.11
C ASN A 155 20.90 -11.93 -2.82
N ALA A 156 21.31 -10.66 -2.91
CA ALA A 156 20.38 -9.54 -2.80
C ALA A 156 19.80 -9.16 -4.16
N TYR A 157 18.47 -9.10 -4.25
CA TYR A 157 17.78 -8.53 -5.42
C TYR A 157 18.10 -7.04 -5.58
N ALA A 158 18.03 -6.31 -4.47
CA ALA A 158 18.43 -4.91 -4.37
C ALA A 158 19.17 -4.72 -3.06
N ALA A 159 20.26 -3.94 -3.08
CA ALA A 159 21.06 -3.65 -1.89
C ALA A 159 21.61 -2.23 -1.93
N VAL A 160 21.57 -1.55 -0.79
CA VAL A 160 22.15 -0.23 -0.60
C VAL A 160 23.00 -0.21 0.66
N LYS A 161 24.18 0.43 0.57
CA LYS A 161 25.02 0.69 1.74
C LYS A 161 24.60 2.00 2.37
N TYR A 162 24.30 1.98 3.66
CA TYR A 162 24.03 3.19 4.43
C TYR A 162 24.74 3.11 5.77
N ARG A 163 25.57 4.11 6.08
CA ARG A 163 26.50 4.11 7.22
C ARG A 163 27.41 2.87 7.18
N SER A 164 27.41 2.07 8.25
CA SER A 164 28.20 0.84 8.41
C SER A 164 27.38 -0.43 8.27
N SER A 165 26.26 -0.37 7.55
CA SER A 165 25.37 -1.51 7.29
C SER A 165 24.92 -1.54 5.82
N TRP A 166 24.57 -2.73 5.35
CA TRP A 166 23.87 -2.96 4.10
C TRP A 166 22.39 -3.22 4.40
N PHE A 167 21.52 -2.64 3.60
CA PHE A 167 20.08 -2.85 3.63
C PHE A 167 19.65 -3.45 2.30
N TYR A 168 18.86 -4.52 2.32
CA TYR A 168 18.62 -5.30 1.12
C TYR A 168 17.25 -5.99 1.12
N ILE A 169 16.82 -6.35 -0.09
CA ILE A 169 15.73 -7.28 -0.35
C ILE A 169 16.37 -8.61 -0.77
N ASP A 170 16.07 -9.68 -0.05
CA ASP A 170 16.53 -11.03 -0.40
C ASP A 170 15.92 -11.49 -1.73
N ASP A 171 16.72 -12.12 -2.61
CA ASP A 171 16.24 -12.53 -3.93
C ASP A 171 15.22 -13.68 -3.89
N SER A 172 15.17 -14.47 -2.82
CA SER A 172 14.12 -15.48 -2.64
C SER A 172 12.77 -14.88 -2.23
N ASN A 173 12.73 -13.62 -1.78
CA ASN A 173 11.52 -12.97 -1.30
C ASN A 173 10.71 -12.34 -2.46
N LEU A 174 9.94 -13.17 -3.16
CA LEU A 174 9.13 -12.74 -4.31
C LEU A 174 8.14 -11.62 -3.97
N MET A 175 7.50 -11.67 -2.80
CA MET A 175 6.54 -10.65 -2.37
C MET A 175 7.20 -9.28 -2.23
N SER A 176 8.36 -9.22 -1.58
CA SER A 176 9.12 -7.97 -1.44
C SER A 176 9.58 -7.44 -2.80
N LYS A 177 9.98 -8.32 -3.73
CA LYS A 177 10.35 -7.93 -5.09
C LYS A 177 9.18 -7.34 -5.86
N SER A 178 8.01 -7.98 -5.81
CA SER A 178 6.79 -7.48 -6.47
C SER A 178 6.35 -6.13 -5.92
N THR A 179 6.35 -5.96 -4.59
CA THR A 179 6.01 -4.69 -3.95
C THR A 179 7.00 -3.59 -4.31
N PHE A 180 8.30 -3.88 -4.31
CA PHE A 180 9.33 -2.93 -4.72
C PHE A 180 9.19 -2.52 -6.19
N ALA A 181 8.98 -3.49 -7.09
CA ALA A 181 8.78 -3.22 -8.51
C ALA A 181 7.55 -2.32 -8.76
N LEU A 182 6.44 -2.57 -8.07
CA LEU A 182 5.25 -1.71 -8.15
C LEU A 182 5.55 -0.29 -7.68
N LEU A 183 6.24 -0.11 -6.56
CA LEU A 183 6.63 1.23 -6.07
C LEU A 183 7.54 1.96 -7.06
N MET A 184 8.47 1.25 -7.69
CA MET A 184 9.35 1.83 -8.72
C MET A 184 8.56 2.23 -9.97
N GLN A 185 7.55 1.45 -10.37
CA GLN A 185 6.64 1.81 -11.47
C GLN A 185 5.82 3.07 -11.14
N LEU A 186 5.25 3.14 -9.93
CA LEU A 186 4.52 4.33 -9.48
C LEU A 186 5.41 5.56 -9.41
N PHE A 187 6.66 5.40 -8.94
CA PHE A 187 7.65 6.47 -8.95
C PHE A 187 7.98 6.95 -10.36
N ALA A 188 8.22 6.02 -11.29
CA ALA A 188 8.50 6.34 -12.68
C ALA A 188 7.33 7.09 -13.35
N LEU A 189 6.09 6.69 -13.08
CA LEU A 189 4.90 7.39 -13.57
C LEU A 189 4.82 8.83 -13.03
N GLN A 190 5.18 9.06 -11.77
CA GLN A 190 5.15 10.39 -11.16
C GLN A 190 6.32 11.28 -11.61
N ALA A 191 7.47 10.68 -11.93
CA ALA A 191 8.65 11.41 -12.39
C ALA A 191 8.48 12.04 -13.79
N GLY A 192 7.41 11.69 -14.51
CA GLY A 192 7.13 12.14 -15.87
C GLY A 192 8.03 11.46 -16.91
N GLU A 193 7.77 11.70 -18.20
CA GLU A 193 8.80 11.47 -19.21
C GLU A 193 9.97 12.40 -18.90
N VAL A 194 11.15 11.83 -18.62
CA VAL A 194 12.37 12.62 -18.73
C VAL A 194 12.40 13.10 -20.18
N GLU A 195 12.24 14.41 -20.41
CA GLU A 195 12.58 15.01 -21.70
C GLU A 195 14.02 14.60 -22.01
N SER A 196 14.18 13.55 -22.80
CA SER A 196 15.42 13.29 -23.52
C SER A 196 15.56 14.47 -24.48
N ARG A 197 16.21 15.55 -24.03
CA ARG A 197 16.83 16.51 -24.92
C ARG A 197 17.94 15.78 -25.66
N GLY A 198 17.55 15.02 -26.68
CA GLY A 198 18.47 14.56 -27.71
C GLY A 198 19.18 15.78 -28.30
N PRO A 199 20.45 15.66 -28.73
CA PRO A 199 21.21 16.78 -29.22
C PRO A 199 20.46 17.46 -30.38
N ILE A 200 20.16 18.76 -30.23
CA ILE A 200 19.64 19.55 -31.33
C ILE A 200 20.78 19.70 -32.33
N LEU A 201 20.69 18.98 -33.44
CA LEU A 201 21.59 19.10 -34.57
C LEU A 201 21.19 20.35 -35.36
N THR A 202 21.75 21.52 -35.01
CA THR A 202 21.65 22.70 -35.86
C THR A 202 22.65 22.59 -37.01
N LEU A 203 22.18 22.22 -38.20
CA LEU A 203 22.96 22.38 -39.43
C LEU A 203 22.99 23.88 -39.79
N PRO A 204 24.15 24.47 -40.11
CA PRO A 204 24.20 25.81 -40.65
C PRO A 204 23.58 25.81 -42.06
N VAL A 205 22.61 26.69 -42.30
CA VAL A 205 22.19 27.05 -43.66
C VAL A 205 23.23 28.01 -44.23
N GLY A 206 24.27 27.44 -44.84
CA GLY A 206 25.22 28.16 -45.68
C GLY A 206 24.84 27.97 -47.15
N GLY A 207 24.31 29.01 -47.77
CA GLY A 207 24.00 29.12 -49.19
C GLY A 207 23.51 30.51 -49.52
#